data_AF-A0A3D6B278-F1
#
_entry.id   AF-A0A3D6B278-F1
#
_cell.length_a   1.000
_cell.length_b   1.000
_cell.length_c   1.000
_cell.angle_alpha   90.00
_cell.angle_beta   90.00
_cell.angle_gamma   90.00
#
_symmetry.space_group_name_H-M   'P 1'
#
loop_
_entity.id
_entity.type
_entity.pdbx_description
1 polymer ?
#
loop_
_entity_poly.entity_id
_entity_poly.type
_entity_poly.pdbx_seq_one_letter_code
_entity_poly.pdbx_strand_id
1 'polypeptide(L)'
;MVKGILPKYRKEGMIELLNWRDKGFFGKKENISIHELADKGAEWGLFLSDSNTPLSAKTIEIELGEIWRGEHLQKVMEKKSKNKNKDKK
;
A
#
# COMPACT_ATOMS: atom_id res chain seq x y z
N MET A 1 -20.91 -9.71 -3.94
CA MET A 1 -20.33 -8.57 -3.19
C MET A 1 -18.88 -8.87 -2.91
N VAL A 2 -17.95 -8.07 -3.42
CA VAL A 2 -16.55 -8.20 -3.05
C VAL A 2 -16.46 -7.75 -1.59
N LYS A 3 -16.26 -8.69 -0.67
CA LYS A 3 -15.98 -8.38 0.73
C LYS A 3 -14.54 -7.85 0.74
N GLY A 4 -14.33 -6.62 1.22
CA GLY A 4 -13.00 -6.03 1.32
C GLY A 4 -12.00 -6.90 2.09
N ILE A 5 -10.74 -6.47 2.09
CA ILE A 5 -9.61 -7.12 2.75
C ILE A 5 -9.88 -7.18 4.26
N LEU A 6 -9.94 -8.41 4.77
CA LEU A 6 -10.09 -8.70 6.19
C LEU A 6 -8.91 -8.15 7.00
N PRO A 7 -9.09 -7.85 8.31
CA PRO A 7 -8.02 -7.39 9.19
C PRO A 7 -6.78 -8.31 9.17
N LYS A 8 -6.99 -9.62 9.06
CA LYS A 8 -5.90 -10.62 8.94
C LYS A 8 -4.98 -10.42 7.73
N TYR A 9 -5.49 -9.85 6.63
CA TYR A 9 -4.75 -9.59 5.40
C TYR A 9 -4.48 -8.08 5.21
N ARG A 10 -4.81 -7.24 6.19
CA ARG A 10 -4.70 -5.79 6.08
C ARG A 10 -3.27 -5.35 5.77
N LYS A 11 -2.29 -5.94 6.47
CA LYS A 11 -0.86 -5.67 6.25
C LYS A 11 -0.43 -6.01 4.83
N GLU A 12 -0.83 -7.16 4.30
CA GLU A 12 -0.48 -7.57 2.93
C GLU A 12 -1.19 -6.70 1.88
N GLY A 13 -2.46 -6.38 2.09
CA GLY A 13 -3.23 -5.47 1.23
C GLY A 13 -2.64 -4.07 1.19
N MET A 14 -2.13 -3.55 2.32
CA MET A 14 -1.46 -2.26 2.38
C MET A 14 -0.12 -2.28 1.64
N ILE A 15 0.66 -3.35 1.77
CA ILE A 15 1.91 -3.53 1.00
C ILE A 15 1.61 -3.60 -0.51
N GLU A 16 0.53 -4.28 -0.90
CA GLU A 16 0.12 -4.36 -2.30
C GLU A 16 -0.31 -3.00 -2.87
N LEU A 17 -1.04 -2.20 -2.08
CA LEU A 17 -1.38 -0.81 -2.41
C LEU A 17 -0.14 0.07 -2.62
N LEU A 18 0.87 -0.09 -1.78
CA LEU A 18 2.17 0.58 -1.93
C LEU A 18 2.92 0.12 -3.19
N ASN A 19 2.81 -1.16 -3.55
CA ASN A 19 3.36 -1.68 -4.79
C ASN A 19 2.60 -1.15 -6.02
N TRP A 20 1.29 -0.96 -5.93
CA TRP A 20 0.48 -0.32 -6.99
C TRP A 20 0.87 1.15 -7.18
N ARG A 21 1.18 1.86 -6.09
CA ARG A 21 1.79 3.20 -6.14
C ARG A 21 3.11 3.18 -6.92
N ASP A 22 4.04 2.29 -6.54
CA ASP A 22 5.35 2.17 -7.18
C ASP A 22 5.25 1.81 -8.68
N LYS A 23 4.29 0.96 -9.03
CA LYS A 23 3.99 0.58 -10.42
C LYS A 23 3.26 1.66 -11.24
N GLY A 24 2.91 2.80 -10.64
CA GLY A 24 2.17 3.87 -11.33
C GLY A 24 0.72 3.50 -11.66
N PHE A 25 0.12 2.54 -10.94
CA PHE A 25 -1.26 2.08 -11.16
C PHE A 25 -2.30 3.19 -10.99
N PHE A 26 -1.98 4.20 -10.18
CA PHE A 26 -2.85 5.34 -9.91
C PHE A 26 -2.74 6.48 -10.95
N GLY A 27 -2.10 6.22 -12.10
CA GLY A 27 -1.98 7.16 -13.23
C GLY A 27 -0.76 8.09 -13.14
N LYS A 28 -0.61 8.96 -14.14
CA LYS A 28 0.57 9.84 -14.42
C LYS A 28 0.95 10.85 -13.32
N LYS A 29 0.43 10.74 -12.10
CA LYS A 29 0.93 11.50 -10.95
C LYS A 29 2.10 10.73 -10.36
N GLU A 30 3.30 11.15 -10.74
CA GLU A 30 4.59 10.56 -10.36
C GLU A 30 4.82 10.45 -8.83
N ASN A 31 3.94 11.00 -7.99
CA ASN A 31 3.98 10.87 -6.54
C ASN A 31 2.58 10.95 -5.90
N ILE A 32 1.78 9.90 -6.04
CA ILE A 32 0.59 9.73 -5.19
C ILE A 32 1.06 9.72 -3.73
N SER A 33 0.53 10.63 -2.92
CA SER A 33 0.86 10.70 -1.49
C SER A 33 0.15 9.60 -0.70
N ILE A 34 0.68 9.25 0.47
CA ILE A 34 0.08 8.28 1.40
C ILE A 34 -1.38 8.65 1.72
N HIS A 35 -1.66 9.95 1.84
CA HIS A 35 -3.01 10.50 1.99
C HIS A 35 -3.94 10.13 0.81
N GLU A 36 -3.57 10.45 -0.43
CA GLU A 36 -4.35 10.09 -1.63
C GLU A 36 -4.52 8.57 -1.76
N LEU A 37 -3.50 7.80 -1.38
CA LEU A 37 -3.54 6.34 -1.41
C LEU A 37 -4.53 5.77 -0.39
N ALA A 38 -4.58 6.37 0.79
CA ALA A 38 -5.49 5.99 1.85
C ALA A 38 -6.94 6.36 1.53
N ASP A 39 -7.14 7.53 0.91
CA ASP A 39 -8.45 7.99 0.44
C ASP A 39 -9.02 7.04 -0.62
N LYS A 40 -8.22 6.66 -1.62
CA LYS A 40 -8.57 5.60 -2.61
C LYS A 40 -8.91 4.27 -1.94
N GLY A 41 -8.11 3.85 -0.96
CA GLY A 41 -8.32 2.60 -0.22
C GLY A 41 -9.64 2.60 0.56
N ALA A 42 -10.03 3.74 1.13
CA ALA A 42 -11.29 3.92 1.82
C ALA A 42 -12.47 3.99 0.85
N GLU A 43 -12.34 4.75 -0.24
CA GLU A 43 -13.37 4.92 -1.27
C GLU A 43 -13.74 3.57 -1.90
N TRP A 44 -12.75 2.73 -2.17
CA TRP A 44 -12.95 1.39 -2.71
C TRP A 44 -13.40 0.37 -1.65
N GLY A 45 -13.47 0.76 -0.37
CA GLY A 45 -13.77 -0.16 0.73
C GLY A 45 -12.79 -1.33 0.80
N LEU A 46 -11.53 -1.08 0.41
CA LEU A 46 -10.52 -2.14 0.28
C LEU A 46 -10.21 -2.77 1.63
N PHE A 47 -10.26 -2.04 2.73
CA PHE A 47 -9.95 -2.59 4.04
C PHE A 47 -11.16 -2.62 4.94
N LEU A 48 -11.41 -3.78 5.53
CA LEU A 48 -12.47 -3.97 6.51
C LEU A 48 -11.89 -3.96 7.92
N SER A 49 -12.69 -3.41 8.83
CA SER A 49 -12.55 -3.55 10.28
C SER A 49 -12.95 -4.96 10.72
N ASP A 50 -12.64 -5.29 11.97
CA ASP A 50 -13.05 -6.55 12.60
C ASP A 50 -14.58 -6.75 12.55
N SER A 51 -15.33 -5.66 12.70
CA SER A 51 -16.80 -5.65 12.56
C SER A 51 -17.29 -5.67 11.10
N ASN A 52 -16.43 -6.01 10.13
CA ASN A 52 -16.76 -6.10 8.70
C ASN A 52 -17.28 -4.78 8.09
N THR A 53 -16.95 -3.65 8.71
CA THR A 53 -17.22 -2.29 8.22
C THR A 53 -16.00 -1.74 7.48
N PRO A 54 -16.17 -0.92 6.43
CA PRO A 54 -15.05 -0.30 5.74
C PRO A 54 -14.25 0.59 6.71
N LEU A 55 -12.93 0.55 6.60
CA LEU A 55 -12.05 1.44 7.35
C LEU A 55 -12.09 2.85 6.77
N SER A 56 -12.03 3.84 7.67
CA SER A 56 -11.87 5.23 7.28
C SER A 56 -10.49 5.48 6.67
N ALA A 57 -10.43 6.43 5.74
CA ALA A 57 -9.19 6.90 5.11
C ALA A 57 -8.13 7.28 6.15
N LYS A 58 -8.54 7.91 7.25
CA LYS A 58 -7.62 8.29 8.34
C LYS A 58 -6.95 7.09 9.02
N THR A 59 -7.67 6.00 9.23
CA THR A 59 -7.08 4.77 9.79
C THR A 59 -6.15 4.11 8.80
N ILE A 60 -6.55 4.06 7.53
CA ILE A 60 -5.73 3.52 6.45
C ILE A 60 -4.45 4.35 6.31
N GLU A 61 -4.53 5.68 6.38
CA GLU A 61 -3.38 6.59 6.30
C GLU A 61 -2.37 6.33 7.42
N ILE A 62 -2.83 6.19 8.66
CA ILE A 62 -1.96 5.93 9.81
C ILE A 62 -1.26 4.59 9.64
N GLU A 63 -2.00 3.49 9.46
CA GLU A 63 -1.41 2.15 9.32
C GLU A 63 -0.50 2.04 8.09
N LEU A 64 -0.91 2.62 6.96
CA LEU A 64 -0.14 2.60 5.73
C LEU A 64 1.12 3.48 5.83
N GLY A 65 1.05 4.59 6.58
CA GLY A 65 2.19 5.43 6.94
C GLY A 65 3.17 4.72 7.88
N GLU A 66 2.68 3.95 8.85
CA GLU A 66 3.51 3.13 9.74
C GLU A 66 4.22 2.01 8.97
N ILE A 67 3.51 1.29 8.09
CA ILE A 67 4.09 0.25 7.23
C ILE A 67 5.09 0.84 6.24
N TRP A 68 4.78 2.00 5.65
CA TRP A 68 5.69 2.70 4.74
C TRP A 68 6.99 3.11 5.45
N ARG A 69 6.89 3.64 6.67
CA ARG A 69 8.04 4.03 7.50
C ARG A 69 8.85 2.83 7.99
N GLY A 70 8.21 1.74 8.39
CA GLY A 70 8.84 0.59 9.03
C GLY A 70 9.41 -0.46 8.06
N GLU A 71 8.56 -1.05 7.22
CA GLU A 71 8.94 -2.20 6.38
C GLU A 71 9.20 -1.81 4.92
N HIS A 72 8.44 -0.88 4.36
CA HIS A 72 8.55 -0.57 2.93
C HIS A 72 9.84 0.19 2.59
N LEU A 73 10.33 1.07 3.47
CA LEU A 73 11.63 1.74 3.30
C LEU A 73 12.79 0.72 3.20
N GLN A 74 12.87 -0.25 4.12
CA GLN A 74 13.92 -1.28 4.06
C GLN A 74 13.79 -2.16 2.82
N LYS A 75 12.57 -2.63 2.50
CA LYS A 75 12.35 -3.61 1.44
C LYS A 75 12.41 -3.00 0.03
N VAL A 76 12.02 -1.73 -0.16
CA VAL A 76 12.24 -0.99 -1.41
C VAL A 76 13.72 -0.70 -1.61
N MET A 77 14.46 -0.33 -0.56
CA MET A 77 15.92 -0.16 -0.65
C MET A 77 16.63 -1.49 -0.97
N GLU A 78 16.14 -2.61 -0.43
CA GLU A 78 16.71 -3.93 -0.73
C GLU A 78 16.33 -4.44 -2.13
N LYS A 79 15.09 -4.22 -2.60
CA LYS A 79 14.64 -4.59 -3.96
C LYS A 79 15.29 -3.73 -5.05
N LYS A 80 15.52 -2.42 -4.82
CA LYS A 80 16.31 -1.58 -5.76
C LYS A 80 17.78 -2.02 -5.81
N SER A 81 18.33 -2.54 -4.71
CA SER A 81 19.71 -3.02 -4.67
C SER A 81 19.90 -4.36 -5.41
N LYS A 82 18.90 -5.25 -5.43
CA LYS A 82 18.99 -6.53 -6.16
C LYS A 82 18.82 -6.39 -7.69
N ASN A 83 18.21 -5.32 -8.20
CA ASN A 83 18.05 -5.12 -9.66
C ASN A 83 19.25 -4.44 -10.35
N LYS A 84 20.34 -4.11 -9.63
CA LYS A 84 21.58 -3.56 -10.23
C LYS A 84 22.65 -4.59 -10.58
N ASN A 85 22.47 -5.86 -10.22
CA ASN A 85 23.50 -6.90 -10.44
C ASN A 85 23.22 -7.84 -11.62
N LYS A 86 22.38 -7.43 -12.59
CA LYS A 86 22.10 -8.20 -13.81
C LYS A 86 22.41 -7.43 -15.09
N ASP A 87 23.33 -6.48 -15.01
CA ASP A 87 23.96 -5.82 -16.15
C ASP A 87 25.48 -5.83 -15.98
N LYS A 88 26.04 -7.04 -15.82
CA LYS A 88 27.46 -7.32 -16.03
C LYS A 88 27.71 -8.82 -16.03
N LYS A 89 27.49 -9.46 -17.19
CA LYS A 89 28.47 -10.36 -17.81
C LYS A 89 28.03 -10.74 -19.21
#